data_AF-K1UBK2-F1
#
_entry.id   AF-K1UBK2-F1
#
_cell.length_a   1.000
_cell.length_b   1.000
_cell.length_c   1.000
_cell.angle_alpha   90.00
_cell.angle_beta   90.00
_cell.angle_gamma   90.00
#
_symmetry.space_group_name_H-M   'P 1'
#
loop_
_entity.id
_entity.type
_entity.pdbx_description
1 polymer ?
#
loop_
_entity_poly.entity_id
_entity_poly.type
_entity_poly.pdbx_seq_one_letter_code
_entity_poly.pdbx_strand_id
1 'polypeptide(L)'
;MKKVKYIKRRLWAFFLSVALLAGTMPAIISAQDSNVSNTLLQEGTYSKDKITLTSIPNTTRKIMAFITDKGDRSEINCPEVVYAIGTDERWSVPVSVEDDGTLDMEPFVYSGNDKGIIVWTNATKEFTESSTSEDIAKSMRVSLAVFDSTSNVEFKNTN
;
A
#
# COMPACT_ATOMS: atom_id res chain seq x y z
N MET A 1 -44.72 27.54 -48.68
CA MET A 1 -43.95 26.28 -48.82
C MET A 1 -42.46 26.36 -48.45
N LYS A 2 -41.75 27.50 -48.56
CA LYS A 2 -40.29 27.59 -48.26
C LYS A 2 -39.91 27.41 -46.77
N LYS A 3 -40.73 27.91 -45.83
CA LYS A 3 -40.44 27.84 -44.37
C LYS A 3 -40.42 26.42 -43.80
N VAL A 4 -41.35 25.56 -44.21
CA VAL A 4 -41.45 24.16 -43.72
C VAL A 4 -40.24 23.32 -44.16
N LYS A 5 -39.78 23.52 -45.40
CA LYS A 5 -38.60 22.83 -45.95
C LYS A 5 -37.30 23.29 -45.27
N TYR A 6 -37.22 24.56 -44.88
CA TYR A 6 -36.09 25.14 -44.14
C TYR A 6 -36.00 24.62 -42.70
N ILE A 7 -37.14 24.50 -42.01
CA ILE A 7 -37.21 23.95 -40.63
C ILE A 7 -36.78 22.48 -40.60
N LYS A 8 -37.28 21.65 -41.54
CA LYS A 8 -36.88 20.23 -41.63
C LYS A 8 -35.38 20.03 -41.86
N ARG A 9 -34.76 20.88 -42.70
CA ARG A 9 -33.31 20.86 -42.97
C ARG A 9 -32.47 21.24 -41.75
N ARG A 10 -32.90 22.25 -40.98
CA ARG A 10 -32.25 22.65 -39.72
C ARG A 10 -32.36 21.58 -38.65
N LEU A 11 -33.50 20.90 -38.55
CA LEU A 11 -33.69 19.79 -37.61
C LEU A 11 -32.72 18.64 -37.92
N TRP A 12 -32.61 18.25 -39.19
CA TRP A 12 -31.68 17.20 -39.63
C TRP A 12 -30.21 17.57 -39.42
N ALA A 13 -29.83 18.83 -39.69
CA ALA A 13 -28.48 19.31 -39.42
C ALA A 13 -28.14 19.29 -37.92
N PHE A 14 -29.15 19.52 -37.06
CA PHE A 14 -28.97 19.43 -35.62
C PHE A 14 -28.77 17.99 -35.15
N PHE A 15 -29.57 17.03 -35.63
CA PHE A 15 -29.38 15.61 -35.33
C PHE A 15 -28.01 15.09 -35.80
N LEU A 16 -27.57 15.51 -36.99
CA LEU A 16 -26.27 15.10 -37.53
C LEU A 16 -25.10 15.70 -36.75
N SER A 17 -25.22 16.96 -36.29
CA SER A 17 -24.23 17.62 -35.43
C SER A 17 -24.08 16.91 -34.07
N VAL A 18 -25.20 16.58 -33.42
CA VAL A 18 -25.19 15.87 -32.13
C VAL A 18 -24.57 14.47 -32.26
N ALA A 19 -24.87 13.75 -33.34
CA ALA A 19 -24.27 12.43 -33.60
C ALA A 19 -22.76 12.51 -33.81
N LEU A 20 -22.27 13.56 -34.49
CA LEU A 20 -20.84 13.76 -34.72
C LEU A 20 -20.09 14.07 -33.41
N LEU A 21 -20.69 14.87 -32.51
CA LEU A 21 -20.13 15.19 -31.19
C LEU A 21 -20.05 13.99 -30.25
N ALA A 22 -21.00 13.04 -30.35
CA ALA A 22 -20.95 11.81 -29.56
C ALA A 22 -19.82 10.86 -30.01
N GLY A 23 -19.49 10.84 -31.31
CA GLY A 23 -18.43 10.00 -31.87
C GLY A 23 -17.01 10.51 -31.63
N THR A 24 -16.83 11.77 -31.22
CA THR A 24 -15.51 12.36 -30.91
C THR A 24 -15.16 12.34 -29.43
N MET A 25 -16.00 11.75 -28.57
CA MET A 25 -15.66 11.58 -27.17
C MET A 25 -14.55 10.51 -27.08
N PRO A 26 -13.35 10.85 -26.59
CA PRO A 26 -12.34 9.83 -26.34
C PRO A 26 -12.92 8.82 -25.34
N ALA A 27 -12.87 7.54 -25.68
CA ALA A 27 -13.15 6.50 -24.71
C ALA A 27 -12.08 6.60 -23.62
N ILE A 28 -12.49 6.89 -22.38
CA ILE A 28 -11.61 6.72 -21.24
C ILE A 28 -11.48 5.20 -21.05
N ILE A 29 -10.44 4.62 -21.65
CA ILE A 29 -10.07 3.24 -21.42
C ILE A 29 -9.36 3.24 -20.05
N SER A 30 -10.11 2.95 -19.00
CA SER A 30 -9.51 2.57 -17.71
C SER A 30 -9.14 1.09 -17.78
N ALA A 31 -7.91 0.76 -17.38
CA ALA A 31 -7.49 -0.64 -17.21
C ALA A 31 -8.06 -1.28 -15.93
N GLN A 32 -8.74 -0.50 -15.09
CA GLN A 32 -9.32 -0.99 -13.84
C GLN A 32 -10.69 -1.63 -14.13
N ASP A 33 -10.78 -2.93 -13.89
CA ASP A 33 -12.04 -3.67 -13.88
C ASP A 33 -13.02 -3.00 -12.90
N SER A 34 -14.28 -2.81 -13.32
CA SER A 34 -15.32 -2.21 -12.49
C SER A 34 -15.62 -2.99 -11.20
N ASN A 35 -15.13 -4.23 -11.09
CA ASN A 35 -15.21 -5.06 -9.89
C ASN A 35 -14.03 -4.86 -8.90
N VAL A 36 -13.13 -3.89 -9.14
CA VAL A 36 -12.04 -3.57 -8.21
C VAL A 36 -12.54 -2.58 -7.15
N SER A 37 -12.60 -3.02 -5.89
CA SER A 37 -12.86 -2.14 -4.74
C SER A 37 -11.56 -1.58 -4.16
N ASN A 38 -11.47 -0.26 -4.01
CA ASN A 38 -10.35 0.41 -3.35
C ASN A 38 -10.71 0.72 -1.89
N THR A 39 -9.80 0.40 -0.97
CA THR A 39 -9.89 0.80 0.44
C THR A 39 -8.61 1.54 0.81
N LEU A 40 -8.75 2.74 1.38
CA LEU A 40 -7.63 3.48 1.94
C LEU A 40 -7.26 2.85 3.29
N LEU A 41 -6.04 2.30 3.38
CA LEU A 41 -5.54 1.71 4.61
C LEU A 41 -4.89 2.77 5.51
N GLN A 42 -4.09 3.66 4.91
CA GLN A 42 -3.34 4.68 5.64
C GLN A 42 -2.98 5.84 4.70
N GLU A 43 -3.01 7.07 5.22
CA GLU A 43 -2.51 8.27 4.54
C GLU A 43 -1.07 8.58 4.96
N GLY A 44 -0.33 9.27 4.09
CA GLY A 44 0.99 9.80 4.43
C GLY A 44 2.04 8.72 4.72
N THR A 45 1.99 7.58 4.02
CA THR A 45 3.01 6.55 4.15
C THR A 45 4.35 7.00 3.57
N TYR A 46 5.43 6.36 4.00
CA TYR A 46 6.77 6.65 3.54
C TYR A 46 6.89 6.47 2.02
N SER A 47 7.43 7.46 1.32
CA SER A 47 7.41 7.51 -0.16
C SER A 47 8.21 6.40 -0.87
N LYS A 48 9.09 5.70 -0.15
CA LYS A 48 9.87 4.56 -0.65
C LYS A 48 9.45 3.28 0.05
N ASP A 49 8.14 3.11 0.20
CA ASP A 49 7.60 1.93 0.85
C ASP A 49 7.92 0.65 0.06
N LYS A 50 8.05 -0.44 0.82
CA LYS A 50 8.01 -1.78 0.28
C LYS A 50 6.88 -2.51 0.97
N ILE A 51 5.97 -3.04 0.17
CA ILE A 51 4.81 -3.78 0.65
C ILE A 51 5.01 -5.26 0.32
N THR A 52 4.84 -6.12 1.32
CA THR A 52 4.84 -7.58 1.15
C THR A 52 3.57 -8.17 1.75
N LEU A 53 3.03 -9.20 1.11
CA LEU A 53 1.72 -9.76 1.45
C LEU A 53 1.74 -11.29 1.29
N THR A 54 1.14 -12.01 2.24
CA THR A 54 0.91 -13.46 2.14
C THR A 54 -0.40 -13.87 2.83
N SER A 55 -0.93 -15.04 2.46
CA SER A 55 -2.08 -15.65 3.14
C SER A 55 -1.66 -16.29 4.46
N ILE A 56 -2.47 -16.19 5.51
CA ILE A 56 -2.22 -16.92 6.77
C ILE A 56 -2.75 -18.36 6.60
N PRO A 57 -1.91 -19.40 6.73
CA PRO A 57 -2.30 -20.79 6.53
C PRO A 57 -3.54 -21.18 7.33
N ASN A 58 -4.40 -22.01 6.75
CA ASN A 58 -5.62 -22.52 7.39
C ASN A 58 -6.63 -21.44 7.81
N THR A 59 -6.55 -20.23 7.23
CA THR A 59 -7.51 -19.14 7.46
C THR A 59 -7.88 -18.45 6.14
N THR A 60 -8.93 -17.63 6.17
CA THR A 60 -9.27 -16.68 5.09
C THR A 60 -8.52 -15.35 5.21
N ARG A 61 -7.62 -15.24 6.21
CA ARG A 61 -6.92 -14.00 6.53
C ARG A 61 -5.62 -13.89 5.73
N LYS A 62 -5.19 -12.65 5.52
CA LYS A 62 -3.92 -12.28 4.92
C LYS A 62 -3.16 -11.38 5.88
N ILE A 63 -1.85 -11.39 5.78
CA ILE A 63 -0.97 -10.49 6.51
C ILE A 63 -0.13 -9.69 5.53
N MET A 64 -0.10 -8.38 5.73
CA MET A 64 0.69 -7.42 4.97
C MET A 64 1.72 -6.81 5.91
N ALA A 65 2.97 -6.72 5.47
CA ALA A 65 4.02 -5.95 6.15
C ALA A 65 4.53 -4.86 5.20
N PHE A 66 4.64 -3.64 5.71
CA PHE A 66 5.03 -2.48 4.92
C PHE A 66 5.69 -1.39 5.77
N ILE A 67 6.31 -0.42 5.11
CA ILE A 67 6.96 0.72 5.75
C ILE A 67 5.97 1.88 5.83
N THR A 68 5.81 2.44 7.03
CA THR A 68 5.09 3.70 7.26
C THR A 68 6.06 4.84 7.56
N ASP A 69 5.58 6.07 7.44
CA ASP A 69 6.20 7.24 8.06
C ASP A 69 5.65 7.39 9.49
N LYS A 70 6.52 7.29 10.48
CA LYS A 70 6.24 7.50 11.91
C LYS A 70 6.58 8.95 12.25
N GLY A 71 5.61 9.83 11.99
CA GLY A 71 5.83 11.28 11.88
C GLY A 71 6.26 12.02 13.15
N ASP A 72 6.36 11.36 14.29
CA ASP A 72 6.97 11.90 15.52
C ASP A 72 8.50 11.65 15.59
N ARG A 73 9.07 10.91 14.63
CA ARG A 73 10.52 10.66 14.51
C ARG A 73 11.17 11.60 13.48
N SER A 74 12.49 11.75 13.56
CA SER A 74 13.29 12.48 12.57
C SER A 74 13.20 11.84 11.18
N GLU A 75 13.43 12.60 10.11
CA GLU A 75 13.34 12.12 8.71
C GLU A 75 14.12 10.82 8.44
N ILE A 76 15.30 10.65 9.04
CA ILE A 76 16.11 9.43 8.89
C ILE A 76 15.58 8.21 9.66
N ASN A 77 14.84 8.42 10.76
CA ASN A 77 14.35 7.35 11.63
C ASN A 77 12.82 7.17 11.57
N CYS A 78 12.11 7.99 10.79
CA CYS A 78 10.65 7.86 10.60
C CYS A 78 10.20 6.61 9.84
N PRO A 79 11.01 5.93 8.99
CA PRO A 79 10.57 4.68 8.40
C PRO A 79 10.42 3.60 9.47
N GLU A 80 9.20 3.11 9.66
CA GLU A 80 8.84 2.07 10.63
C GLU A 80 8.16 0.90 9.90
N VAL A 81 8.55 -0.33 10.22
CA VAL A 81 7.88 -1.52 9.70
C VAL A 81 6.63 -1.81 10.53
N VAL A 82 5.49 -1.80 9.86
CA VAL A 82 4.18 -2.13 10.42
C VAL A 82 3.59 -3.35 9.72
N TYR A 83 2.64 -4.00 10.38
CA TYR A 83 1.84 -5.05 9.77
C TYR A 83 0.34 -4.78 9.95
N ALA A 84 -0.44 -5.26 8.98
CA ALA A 84 -1.90 -5.29 9.04
C ALA A 84 -2.40 -6.68 8.69
N ILE A 85 -3.43 -7.13 9.40
CA ILE A 85 -4.12 -8.39 9.12
C ILE A 85 -5.47 -8.05 8.49
N GLY A 86 -5.78 -8.72 7.38
CA GLY A 86 -7.00 -8.45 6.65
C GLY A 86 -7.65 -9.69 6.09
N THR A 87 -8.78 -9.45 5.45
CA THR A 87 -9.50 -10.36 4.56
C THR A 87 -9.63 -9.66 3.20
N ASP A 88 -10.38 -10.24 2.27
CA ASP A 88 -10.64 -9.59 0.98
C ASP A 88 -11.46 -8.29 1.11
N GLU A 89 -12.19 -8.10 2.21
CA GLU A 89 -13.10 -6.96 2.39
C GLU A 89 -12.60 -5.90 3.37
N ARG A 90 -11.78 -6.28 4.35
CA ARG A 90 -11.42 -5.42 5.50
C ARG A 90 -10.01 -5.68 5.98
N TRP A 91 -9.36 -4.61 6.42
CA TRP A 91 -8.03 -4.62 7.02
C TRP A 91 -8.08 -4.06 8.44
N SER A 92 -7.21 -4.57 9.31
CA SER A 92 -6.98 -3.99 10.63
C SER A 92 -6.24 -2.65 10.49
N VAL A 93 -6.28 -1.85 11.55
CA VAL A 93 -5.34 -0.73 11.70
C VAL A 93 -3.91 -1.31 11.71
N PRO A 94 -2.96 -0.69 11.00
CA PRO A 94 -1.56 -1.11 11.03
C PRO A 94 -0.97 -1.02 12.44
N VAL A 95 -0.13 -1.99 12.80
CA VAL A 95 0.54 -2.07 14.10
C VAL A 95 2.04 -2.19 13.85
N SER A 96 2.85 -1.45 14.62
CA SER A 96 4.30 -1.54 14.57
C SER A 96 4.75 -2.97 14.87
N VAL A 97 5.67 -3.49 14.05
CA VAL A 97 6.33 -4.77 14.32
C VAL A 97 7.27 -4.61 15.52
N GLU A 98 8.01 -3.51 15.57
CA GLU A 98 8.83 -3.07 16.69
C GLU A 98 8.81 -1.53 16.71
N ASP A 99 8.50 -0.93 17.84
CA ASP A 99 8.52 0.54 18.02
C ASP A 99 9.70 0.90 18.92
N ASP A 100 10.92 0.89 18.34
CA ASP A 100 12.17 1.15 19.05
C ASP A 100 12.80 2.50 18.73
N GLY A 101 12.12 3.33 17.92
CA GLY A 101 12.59 4.65 17.52
C GLY A 101 13.57 4.65 16.36
N THR A 102 13.99 3.48 15.87
CA THR A 102 15.08 3.37 14.89
C THR A 102 14.59 3.17 13.46
N LEU A 103 15.52 3.30 12.51
CA LEU A 103 15.25 3.13 11.08
C LEU A 103 14.98 1.66 10.73
N ASP A 104 13.77 1.39 10.24
CA ASP A 104 13.42 0.11 9.64
C ASP A 104 13.43 0.15 8.10
N MET A 105 13.82 -0.96 7.48
CA MET A 105 13.84 -1.10 6.02
C MET A 105 13.49 -2.51 5.56
N GLU A 106 13.07 -2.62 4.30
CA GLU A 106 13.00 -3.89 3.56
C GLU A 106 12.19 -5.02 4.25
N PRO A 107 10.93 -4.79 4.67
CA PRO A 107 10.12 -5.85 5.25
C PRO A 107 9.87 -6.98 4.25
N PHE A 108 9.82 -8.20 4.78
CA PHE A 108 9.41 -9.40 4.08
C PHE A 108 8.57 -10.28 4.98
N VAL A 109 7.42 -10.72 4.49
CA VAL A 109 6.53 -11.64 5.22
C VAL A 109 6.47 -13.00 4.52
N TYR A 110 6.58 -14.07 5.32
CA TYR A 110 6.40 -15.44 4.88
C TYR A 110 5.49 -16.18 5.85
N SER A 111 4.69 -17.13 5.34
CA SER A 111 3.80 -17.94 6.16
C SER A 111 3.68 -19.36 5.58
N GLY A 112 3.61 -20.35 6.48
CA GLY A 112 3.49 -21.76 6.17
C GLY A 112 3.43 -22.63 7.44
N ASN A 113 2.83 -23.82 7.34
CA ASN A 113 2.78 -24.81 8.44
C ASN A 113 2.34 -24.21 9.79
N ASP A 114 1.20 -23.51 9.78
CA ASP A 114 0.60 -22.83 10.94
C ASP A 114 1.41 -21.69 11.57
N LYS A 115 2.54 -21.31 10.97
CA LYS A 115 3.39 -20.21 11.44
C LYS A 115 3.65 -19.20 10.34
N GLY A 116 4.20 -18.07 10.72
CA GLY A 116 4.81 -17.16 9.79
C GLY A 116 5.84 -16.28 10.46
N ILE A 117 6.55 -15.55 9.62
CA ILE A 117 7.63 -14.66 10.00
C ILE A 117 7.49 -13.33 9.29
N ILE A 118 7.85 -12.27 9.99
CA ILE A 118 8.20 -10.98 9.38
C ILE A 118 9.68 -10.78 9.63
N VAL A 119 10.43 -10.52 8.56
CA VAL A 119 11.86 -10.22 8.60
C VAL A 119 12.02 -8.81 8.05
N TRP A 120 12.87 -8.01 8.68
CA TRP A 120 13.18 -6.67 8.20
C TRP A 120 14.61 -6.29 8.57
N THR A 121 15.12 -5.26 7.89
CA THR A 121 16.41 -4.67 8.26
C THR A 121 16.13 -3.61 9.32
N ASN A 122 16.67 -3.79 10.53
CA ASN A 122 16.51 -2.87 11.64
C ASN A 122 17.85 -2.16 11.95
N ALA A 123 17.80 -0.88 12.24
CA ALA A 123 18.94 -0.16 12.80
C ALA A 123 19.08 -0.47 14.30
N THR A 124 20.32 -0.63 14.77
CA THR A 124 20.58 -0.90 16.20
C THR A 124 20.63 0.36 17.07
N LYS A 125 20.40 1.53 16.47
CA LYS A 125 20.40 2.85 17.11
C LYS A 125 19.72 3.88 16.22
N GLU A 126 19.29 4.97 16.83
CA GLU A 126 18.86 6.18 16.12
C GLU A 126 20.04 6.87 15.42
N PHE A 127 19.76 7.46 14.26
CA PHE A 127 20.70 8.30 13.54
C PHE A 127 20.36 9.78 13.65
N THR A 128 21.33 10.62 13.31
CA THR A 128 21.15 12.07 13.21
C THR A 128 21.56 12.53 11.82
N GLU A 129 21.30 13.78 11.48
CA GLU A 129 21.78 14.42 10.24
C GLU A 129 23.30 14.39 10.06
N SER A 130 24.05 14.14 11.15
CA SER A 130 25.52 14.01 11.10
C SER A 130 26.02 12.57 10.87
N SER A 131 25.13 11.57 10.91
CA SER A 131 25.49 10.17 10.70
C SER A 131 25.91 9.91 9.26
N THR A 132 27.06 9.27 9.07
CA THR A 132 27.54 8.94 7.73
C THR A 132 26.83 7.69 7.19
N SER A 133 26.83 7.49 5.87
CA SER A 133 26.32 6.26 5.26
C SER A 133 27.06 5.01 5.74
N GLU A 134 28.35 5.13 6.10
CA GLU A 134 29.12 4.04 6.70
C GLU A 134 28.64 3.71 8.12
N ASP A 135 28.34 4.73 8.94
CA ASP A 135 27.79 4.55 10.29
C ASP A 135 26.43 3.87 10.24
N ILE A 136 25.59 4.28 9.29
CA ILE A 136 24.27 3.67 9.05
C ILE A 136 24.45 2.22 8.68
N ALA A 137 25.22 1.92 7.63
CA ALA A 137 25.43 0.56 7.14
C ALA A 137 25.99 -0.39 8.21
N LYS A 138 26.94 0.07 9.03
CA LYS A 138 27.51 -0.73 10.14
C LYS A 138 26.50 -1.08 11.23
N SER A 139 25.45 -0.28 11.36
CA SER A 139 24.46 -0.38 12.44
C SER A 139 23.20 -1.14 12.02
N MET A 140 23.05 -1.52 10.74
CA MET A 140 21.92 -2.30 10.25
C MET A 140 22.06 -3.79 10.57
N ARG A 141 20.99 -4.41 11.03
CA ARG A 141 20.87 -5.85 11.32
C ARG A 141 19.60 -6.40 10.69
N VAL A 142 19.47 -7.72 10.68
CA VAL A 142 18.24 -8.39 10.27
C VAL A 142 17.49 -8.80 11.52
N SER A 143 16.28 -8.28 11.69
CA SER A 143 15.37 -8.60 12.78
C SER A 143 14.29 -9.57 12.30
N LEU A 144 13.69 -10.30 13.25
CA LEU A 144 12.71 -11.36 13.00
C LEU A 144 11.56 -11.24 14.01
N ALA A 145 10.34 -11.38 13.51
CA ALA A 145 9.13 -11.55 14.29
C ALA A 145 8.46 -12.86 13.88
N VAL A 146 7.90 -13.61 14.83
CA VAL A 146 7.21 -14.87 14.55
C VAL A 146 5.74 -14.72 14.93
N PHE A 147 4.85 -15.30 14.14
CA PHE A 147 3.43 -15.35 14.45
C PHE A 147 2.87 -16.75 14.21
N ASP A 148 1.86 -17.12 15.00
CA ASP A 148 1.08 -18.34 14.77
C ASP A 148 -0.22 -18.00 14.01
N SER A 149 -0.76 -18.98 13.28
CA SER A 149 -1.96 -18.84 12.43
C SER A 149 -3.24 -18.58 13.24
N THR A 150 -3.24 -18.88 14.53
CA THR A 150 -4.44 -18.91 15.40
C THR A 150 -4.67 -17.60 16.15
N SER A 151 -3.68 -17.00 16.82
CA SER A 151 -3.72 -15.61 17.33
C SER A 151 -2.45 -15.22 18.09
N ASN A 152 -2.20 -13.90 18.13
CA ASN A 152 -1.06 -13.15 18.69
C ASN A 152 0.24 -13.30 17.88
N VAL A 153 0.66 -12.19 17.27
CA VAL A 153 2.03 -12.03 16.77
C VAL A 153 2.89 -11.85 18.02
N GLU A 154 3.78 -12.80 18.30
CA GLU A 154 4.71 -12.71 19.42
C GLU A 154 6.10 -12.42 18.87
N PHE A 155 6.55 -11.18 19.10
CA PHE A 155 7.85 -10.72 18.65
C PHE A 155 8.96 -11.36 19.49
N LYS A 156 9.87 -12.06 18.83
CA LYS A 156 11.11 -12.55 19.45
C LYS A 156 12.27 -11.95 18.70
N ASN A 157 12.81 -10.87 19.24
CA ASN A 157 14.02 -10.26 18.72
C ASN A 157 15.20 -11.22 18.94
N THR A 158 15.99 -11.48 17.90
CA THR A 158 17.13 -12.43 17.95
C THR A 158 18.49 -11.73 18.05
N ASN A 159 18.51 -10.44 18.38
CA ASN A 159 19.74 -9.69 18.60
C ASN A 159 20.41 -10.03 19.94
#